data_AF-A0A7S2ANL0-F1
#
_entry.id   AF-A0A7S2ANL0-F1
#
_cell.length_a   1.000
_cell.length_b   1.000
_cell.length_c   1.000
_cell.angle_alpha   90.00
_cell.angle_beta   90.00
_cell.angle_gamma   90.00
#
_symmetry.space_group_name_H-M   'P 1'
#
loop_
_entity.id
_entity.type
_entity.pdbx_description
1 polymer ?
#
loop_
_entity_poly.entity_id
_entity_poly.type
_entity_poly.pdbx_seq_one_letter_code
_entity_poly.pdbx_strand_id
1 'polypeptide(L)'
;LSFSLKPPTERANTLELELIERSTPSSSKYGQGWMTNEEVHEMVNPCDGAVSSVLAFLHAHGATGESRTPNSDIITADISITVAEKMLNADYRIFEHETTETTLVRTVAYHIPAV
;
A
#
# COMPACT_ATOMS: atom_id res chain seq x y z
N LEU A 1 10.65 -0.97 13.17
CA LEU A 1 9.83 -0.10 12.31
C LEU A 1 8.89 -1.01 11.56
N SER A 2 7.58 -0.81 11.70
CA SER A 2 6.61 -1.53 10.86
C SER A 2 6.52 -0.80 9.52
N PHE A 3 6.86 -1.49 8.44
CA PHE A 3 6.94 -0.94 7.09
C PHE A 3 5.97 -1.70 6.19
N SER A 4 5.24 -0.98 5.34
CA SER A 4 4.24 -1.59 4.45
C SER A 4 4.48 -1.19 2.99
N LEU A 5 4.38 -2.17 2.09
CA LEU A 5 4.42 -2.01 0.65
C LEU A 5 3.03 -2.33 0.08
N LYS A 6 2.52 -1.45 -0.79
CA LYS A 6 1.31 -1.70 -1.58
C LYS A 6 1.74 -2.21 -2.96
N PRO A 7 1.50 -3.49 -3.30
CA PRO A 7 1.74 -3.97 -4.66
C PRO A 7 0.85 -3.22 -5.67
N PRO A 8 1.27 -3.10 -6.93
CA PRO A 8 0.43 -2.53 -7.98
C PRO A 8 -0.84 -3.37 -8.19
N THR A 9 -1.92 -2.68 -8.58
CA THR A 9 -3.21 -3.27 -8.99
C THR A 9 -3.61 -2.70 -10.35
N GLU A 10 -4.25 -3.48 -11.21
CA GLU A 10 -4.60 -3.07 -12.57
C GLU A 10 -5.92 -2.29 -12.66
N ARG A 11 -6.83 -2.49 -11.71
CA ARG A 11 -8.24 -2.09 -11.85
C ARG A 11 -8.69 -1.02 -10.86
N ALA A 12 -7.76 -0.29 -10.24
CA ALA A 12 -8.09 0.82 -9.34
C ALA A 12 -9.01 1.86 -9.98
N ASN A 13 -8.76 2.22 -11.25
CA ASN A 13 -9.58 3.17 -11.99
C ASN A 13 -11.00 2.65 -12.22
N THR A 14 -11.19 1.34 -12.37
CA THR A 14 -12.51 0.73 -12.53
C THR A 14 -13.35 0.90 -11.28
N LEU A 15 -12.75 0.68 -10.10
CA LEU A 15 -13.42 0.89 -8.81
C LEU A 15 -13.83 2.37 -8.64
N GLU A 16 -12.96 3.30 -9.00
CA GLU A 16 -13.26 4.74 -8.95
C GLU A 16 -14.45 5.10 -9.83
N LEU A 17 -14.51 4.60 -11.07
CA LEU A 17 -15.61 4.85 -11.98
C LEU A 17 -16.94 4.29 -11.46
N GLU A 18 -16.95 3.05 -10.95
CA GLU A 18 -18.13 2.43 -10.34
C GLU A 18 -18.62 3.24 -9.13
N LEU A 19 -17.70 3.71 -8.28
CA LEU A 19 -18.03 4.54 -7.12
C LEU A 19 -18.63 5.88 -7.55
N ILE A 20 -18.04 6.56 -8.53
CA ILE A 20 -18.55 7.82 -9.07
C ILE A 20 -19.96 7.62 -9.63
N GLU A 21 -20.18 6.59 -10.44
CA GLU A 21 -21.48 6.34 -11.06
C GLU A 21 -22.57 6.06 -10.02
N ARG A 22 -22.27 5.37 -8.92
CA ARG A 22 -23.23 5.01 -7.88
C ARG A 22 -23.44 6.11 -6.83
N SER A 23 -22.50 7.05 -6.71
CA SER A 23 -22.56 8.17 -5.76
C SER A 23 -23.03 9.49 -6.38
N THR A 24 -23.11 9.59 -7.71
CA THR A 24 -23.54 10.81 -8.41
C THR A 24 -25.07 10.90 -8.48
N PRO A 25 -25.74 11.91 -7.89
CA PRO A 25 -27.21 11.98 -7.84
C PRO A 25 -27.93 11.98 -9.19
N SER A 26 -27.29 12.50 -10.24
CA SER A 26 -27.85 12.51 -11.60
C SER A 26 -27.65 11.21 -12.37
N SER A 27 -26.93 10.23 -11.81
CA SER A 27 -26.71 8.93 -12.41
C SER A 27 -27.93 8.03 -12.27
N SER A 28 -28.23 7.24 -13.29
CA SER A 28 -29.24 6.19 -13.21
C SER A 28 -28.91 5.10 -12.19
N LYS A 29 -27.63 4.94 -11.80
CA LYS A 29 -27.18 4.00 -10.78
C LYS A 29 -27.07 4.61 -9.38
N TYR A 30 -27.48 5.87 -9.19
CA TYR A 30 -27.35 6.53 -7.89
C TYR A 30 -28.01 5.72 -6.77
N GLY A 31 -27.24 5.41 -5.72
CA GLY A 31 -27.69 4.66 -4.56
C GLY A 31 -28.03 3.18 -4.82
N GLN A 32 -27.72 2.65 -6.00
CA GLN A 32 -28.09 1.29 -6.39
C GLN A 32 -26.90 0.33 -6.42
N GLY A 33 -27.16 -0.89 -5.95
CA GLY A 33 -26.32 -2.07 -6.18
C GLY A 33 -24.91 -2.01 -5.59
N TRP A 34 -24.67 -1.24 -4.54
CA TRP A 34 -23.35 -1.09 -3.89
C TRP A 34 -22.58 -2.40 -3.80
N MET A 35 -21.28 -2.34 -4.09
CA MET A 35 -20.43 -3.53 -4.07
C MET A 35 -20.19 -4.02 -2.65
N THR A 36 -20.13 -5.33 -2.47
CA THR A 36 -19.66 -5.94 -1.22
C THR A 36 -18.16 -5.76 -1.06
N ASN A 37 -17.66 -6.01 0.15
CA ASN A 37 -16.22 -5.93 0.41
C ASN A 37 -15.44 -6.97 -0.39
N GLU A 38 -16.01 -8.15 -0.60
CA GLU A 38 -15.44 -9.23 -1.40
C GLU A 38 -15.35 -8.84 -2.88
N GLU A 39 -16.40 -8.24 -3.45
CA GLU A 39 -16.40 -7.77 -4.84
C GLU A 39 -15.34 -6.68 -5.05
N VAL A 40 -15.17 -5.78 -4.07
CA VAL A 40 -14.10 -4.77 -4.10
C VAL A 40 -12.72 -5.45 -4.03
N HIS A 41 -12.53 -6.40 -3.12
CA HIS A 41 -11.28 -7.14 -2.97
C HIS A 41 -10.87 -7.89 -4.24
N GLU A 42 -11.80 -8.56 -4.91
CA GLU A 42 -11.57 -9.22 -6.19
C GLU A 42 -11.24 -8.22 -7.29
N MET A 43 -11.87 -7.05 -7.26
CA MET A 43 -11.62 -6.01 -8.26
C MET A 43 -10.23 -5.38 -8.11
N VAL A 44 -9.79 -5.07 -6.88
CA VAL A 44 -8.53 -4.35 -6.63
C VAL A 44 -7.41 -5.23 -6.10
N ASN A 45 -7.45 -6.52 -6.42
CA ASN A 45 -6.37 -7.43 -6.08
C ASN A 45 -5.05 -6.99 -6.76
N PRO A 46 -3.89 -7.34 -6.17
CA PRO A 46 -2.59 -7.15 -6.81
C PRO A 46 -2.50 -7.80 -8.18
N CYS A 47 -1.66 -7.23 -9.07
CA CYS A 47 -1.31 -7.87 -10.33
C CYS A 47 -0.69 -9.26 -10.11
N ASP A 48 -0.83 -10.15 -11.09
CA ASP A 48 -0.22 -11.47 -11.04
C ASP A 48 1.30 -11.39 -10.78
N GLY A 49 1.78 -12.15 -9.78
CA GLY A 49 3.18 -12.16 -9.38
C GLY A 49 3.64 -10.95 -8.55
N ALA A 50 2.86 -9.87 -8.44
CA ALA A 50 3.27 -8.66 -7.73
C ALA A 50 3.53 -8.92 -6.23
N VAL A 51 2.66 -9.70 -5.58
CA VAL A 51 2.84 -10.11 -4.18
C VAL A 51 4.14 -10.90 -4.02
N SER A 52 4.40 -11.86 -4.91
CA SER A 52 5.62 -12.67 -4.88
C SER A 52 6.88 -11.82 -5.07
N SER A 53 6.87 -10.84 -5.97
CA SER A 53 7.99 -9.91 -6.17
C SER A 53 8.24 -9.05 -4.93
N VAL A 54 7.21 -8.56 -4.27
CA VAL A 54 7.34 -7.80 -3.01
C VAL A 54 7.91 -8.68 -1.90
N LEU A 55 7.42 -9.91 -1.73
CA LEU A 55 7.94 -10.85 -0.74
C LEU A 55 9.40 -11.22 -1.01
N ALA A 56 9.77 -11.46 -2.28
CA ALA A 56 11.15 -11.73 -2.67
C ALA A 56 12.07 -10.53 -2.39
N PHE A 57 11.61 -9.31 -2.66
CA PHE A 57 12.35 -8.08 -2.37
C PHE A 57 12.62 -7.89 -0.87
N LEU A 58 11.61 -8.15 -0.03
CA LEU A 58 11.77 -8.14 1.43
C LEU A 58 12.74 -9.22 1.90
N HIS A 59 12.60 -10.44 1.37
CA HIS A 59 13.45 -11.56 1.72
C HIS A 59 14.92 -11.33 1.37
N ALA A 60 15.20 -10.69 0.23
CA ALA A 60 16.56 -10.32 -0.18
C ALA A 60 17.27 -9.38 0.82
N HIS A 61 16.51 -8.65 1.64
CA HIS A 61 17.01 -7.77 2.70
C HIS A 61 16.92 -8.39 4.10
N GLY A 62 16.64 -9.70 4.19
CA GLY A 62 16.54 -10.44 5.45
C GLY A 62 15.24 -10.17 6.22
N ALA A 63 14.20 -9.67 5.55
CA ALA A 63 12.90 -9.38 6.13
C ALA A 63 11.84 -10.39 5.68
N THR A 64 10.87 -10.67 6.55
CA THR A 64 9.69 -11.47 6.21
C THR A 64 8.49 -10.53 6.11
N GLY A 65 7.80 -10.59 4.97
CA GLY A 65 6.56 -9.85 4.76
C GLY A 65 5.34 -10.72 5.01
N GLU A 66 4.31 -10.14 5.58
CA GLU A 66 3.01 -10.77 5.78
C GLU A 66 1.90 -9.90 5.19
N SER A 67 0.87 -10.55 4.66
CA SER A 67 -0.30 -9.84 4.18
C SER A 67 -1.08 -9.24 5.34
N ARG A 68 -1.37 -7.94 5.25
CA ARG A 68 -2.16 -7.21 6.25
C ARG A 68 -3.64 -7.11 5.89
N THR A 69 -4.00 -7.43 4.65
CA THR A 69 -5.35 -7.29 4.10
C THR A 69 -5.80 -8.60 3.44
N PRO A 70 -7.11 -8.91 3.42
CA PRO A 70 -7.60 -10.17 2.83
C PRO A 70 -7.22 -10.34 1.34
N ASN A 71 -7.20 -9.25 0.58
CA ASN A 71 -6.79 -9.24 -0.84
C ASN A 71 -5.27 -9.15 -1.05
N SER A 72 -4.47 -9.10 0.03
CA SER A 72 -3.01 -8.97 -0.02
C SER A 72 -2.47 -7.76 -0.77
N ASP A 73 -3.26 -6.69 -0.80
CA ASP A 73 -2.86 -5.40 -1.37
C ASP A 73 -1.95 -4.57 -0.46
N ILE A 74 -1.70 -5.02 0.77
CA ILE A 74 -0.73 -4.41 1.68
C ILE A 74 0.11 -5.52 2.30
N ILE A 75 1.40 -5.52 2.00
CA ILE A 75 2.38 -6.42 2.61
C ILE A 75 3.15 -5.63 3.66
N THR A 76 3.16 -6.12 4.90
CA THR A 76 3.85 -5.47 6.02
C THR A 76 5.02 -6.32 6.50
N ALA A 77 6.13 -5.68 6.84
CA ALA A 77 7.30 -6.30 7.44
C ALA A 77 7.80 -5.46 8.60
N ASP A 78 8.23 -6.11 9.68
CA ASP A 78 8.93 -5.46 10.77
C ASP A 78 10.43 -5.50 10.52
N ILE A 79 11.02 -4.33 10.31
CA ILE A 79 12.44 -4.16 9.98
C ILE A 79 13.09 -3.11 10.88
N SER A 80 14.42 -3.18 11.02
CA SER A 80 15.18 -2.11 11.66
C SER A 80 15.28 -0.90 10.71
N ILE A 81 15.55 0.29 11.27
CA ILE A 81 15.77 1.50 10.46
C ILE A 81 16.94 1.28 9.49
N THR A 82 18.04 0.68 9.96
CA THR A 82 19.21 0.39 9.12
C THR A 82 18.88 -0.54 7.94
N VAL A 83 17.95 -1.48 8.10
CA VAL A 83 17.48 -2.32 6.99
C VAL A 83 16.62 -1.51 6.03
N ALA A 84 15.70 -0.69 6.55
CA ALA A 84 14.84 0.16 5.73
C ALA A 84 15.64 1.16 4.88
N GLU A 85 16.66 1.80 5.47
CA GLU A 85 17.57 2.73 4.78
C GLU A 85 18.32 2.06 3.62
N LYS A 86 18.85 0.85 3.84
CA LYS A 86 19.52 0.07 2.80
C LYS A 86 18.56 -0.37 1.69
N MET A 87 17.41 -0.91 2.08
CA MET A 87 16.41 -1.46 1.17
C MET A 87 15.83 -0.38 0.26
N LEU A 88 15.60 0.82 0.79
CA LEU A 88 14.95 1.92 0.08
C LEU A 88 15.93 3.00 -0.38
N ASN A 89 17.24 2.81 -0.18
CA ASN A 89 18.26 3.85 -0.36
C ASN A 89 17.79 5.23 0.16
N ALA A 90 17.40 5.23 1.43
CA ALA A 90 16.74 6.34 2.11
C ALA A 90 17.51 6.72 3.38
N ASP A 91 17.26 7.93 3.89
CA ASP A 91 17.82 8.43 5.16
C ASP A 91 16.66 8.78 6.09
N TYR A 92 16.48 7.99 7.16
CA TYR A 92 15.38 8.17 8.10
C TYR A 92 15.80 9.05 9.28
N ARG A 93 14.97 10.03 9.61
CA ARG A 93 15.18 10.96 10.73
C ARG A 93 13.95 11.07 11.59
N ILE A 94 14.15 11.53 12.83
CA ILE A 94 13.07 11.89 13.75
C ILE A 94 12.67 13.33 13.43
N PHE A 95 11.37 13.52 13.16
CA PHE A 95 10.74 14.82 12.99
C PHE A 95 9.83 15.06 14.18
N GLU A 96 9.89 16.25 14.76
CA GLU A 96 9.05 16.66 15.87
C GLU A 96 8.17 17.83 15.44
N HIS A 97 6.87 17.72 15.70
CA HIS A 97 5.94 18.80 15.41
C HIS A 97 5.98 19.86 16.52
N GLU A 98 6.33 21.09 16.18
CA GLU A 98 6.66 22.16 17.15
C GLU A 98 5.56 22.47 18.17
N THR A 99 4.29 22.37 17.79
CA THR A 99 3.17 22.73 18.69
C THR A 99 2.67 21.57 19.52
N THR A 100 2.74 20.34 18.98
CA THR A 100 2.15 19.15 19.62
C THR A 100 3.21 18.22 20.21
N GLU A 101 4.49 18.54 20.03
CA GLU A 101 5.66 17.75 20.46
C GLU A 101 5.61 16.30 19.95
N THR A 102 4.81 16.05 18.91
CA THR A 102 4.60 14.72 18.36
C THR A 102 5.78 14.33 17.49
N THR A 103 6.41 13.21 17.80
CA THR A 103 7.58 12.72 17.08
C THR A 103 7.21 11.61 16.08
N LEU A 104 7.82 11.66 14.89
CA LEU A 104 7.64 10.69 13.83
C LEU A 104 8.98 10.34 13.18
N VAL A 105 9.19 9.07 12.84
CA VAL A 105 10.34 8.62 12.05
C VAL A 105 9.96 8.67 10.57
N ARG A 106 10.64 9.49 9.76
CA ARG A 106 10.33 9.69 8.33
C ARG A 106 11.61 9.89 7.50
N THR A 107 11.49 9.73 6.19
CA THR A 107 12.52 10.09 5.22
C THR A 107 11.93 11.05 4.19
N VAL A 108 12.77 11.88 3.57
CA VAL A 108 12.35 12.87 2.56
C VAL A 108 12.41 12.33 1.13
N ALA A 109 13.14 11.23 0.92
CA ALA A 109 13.29 10.60 -0.38
C ALA A 109 13.57 9.11 -0.20
N TYR A 110 13.14 8.32 -1.18
CA TYR A 110 13.41 6.89 -1.23
C TYR A 110 13.55 6.46 -2.69
N HIS A 111 14.09 5.27 -2.89
CA HIS A 111 14.25 4.62 -4.18
C HIS A 111 13.82 3.16 -4.06
N ILE A 112 13.18 2.66 -5.11
CA ILE A 112 12.86 1.24 -5.28
C ILE A 112 13.55 0.80 -6.57
N PRO A 113 14.19 -0.38 -6.60
CA PRO A 113 14.79 -0.90 -7.81
C PRO A 113 13.79 -0.94 -8.97
N ALA A 114 14.26 -0.62 -10.17
CA ALA A 114 13.49 -0.90 -11.37
C ALA A 114 13.29 -2.42 -11.51
N VAL A 115 12.12 -2.80 -12.01
CA VAL A 115 11.76 -4.19 -12.32
C VAL A 115 12.52 -4.66 -13.56
#